data_AF-A0A433HS33-F1
#
_entry.id   AF-A0A433HS33-F1
#
_cell.length_a   1.000
_cell.length_b   1.000
_cell.length_c   1.000
_cell.angle_alpha   90.00
_cell.angle_beta   90.00
_cell.angle_gamma   90.00
#
_symmetry.space_group_name_H-M   'P 1'
#
loop_
_entity.id
_entity.type
_entity.pdbx_description
1 polymer ?
#
loop_
_entity_poly.entity_id
_entity_poly.type
_entity_poly.pdbx_seq_one_letter_code
_entity_poly.pdbx_strand_id
1 'polypeptide(L)'
;MITKEMLAQYIELNRRKKEIETQLDELKKVFNQYFDLSVGKNLKGDVTISDYKLQRQIRKTEKFEQEITVKRLEELNMMDLIQKKPDEIKIKSALNLGLINEKDLDGCVISNTSQAIYVKQIQAK
;
A
#
# COMPACT_ATOMS: atom_id res chain seq x y z
N MET A 1 11.06 -0.64 -36.95
CA MET A 1 12.25 0.25 -36.91
C MET A 1 11.94 1.38 -35.94
N ILE A 2 12.84 1.72 -35.02
CA ILE A 2 12.63 2.83 -34.07
C ILE A 2 13.16 4.11 -34.73
N THR A 3 12.38 5.20 -34.70
CA THR A 3 12.78 6.48 -35.29
C THR A 3 13.10 7.53 -34.23
N LYS A 4 13.82 8.58 -34.63
CA LYS A 4 14.17 9.71 -33.75
C LYS A 4 12.92 10.42 -33.23
N GLU A 5 11.90 10.55 -34.07
CA GLU A 5 10.62 11.18 -33.74
C GLU A 5 9.89 10.40 -32.64
N MET A 6 9.91 9.06 -32.69
CA MET A 6 9.34 8.21 -31.64
C MET A 6 10.03 8.44 -30.29
N LEU A 7 11.36 8.53 -30.29
CA LEU A 7 12.14 8.76 -29.06
C LEU A 7 11.89 10.16 -28.49
N ALA A 8 11.82 11.19 -29.34
CA ALA A 8 11.51 12.56 -28.92
C ALA A 8 10.08 12.65 -28.34
N GLN A 9 9.11 12.01 -28.99
CA GLN A 9 7.74 11.95 -28.51
C GLN A 9 7.66 11.23 -27.15
N TYR A 10 8.38 10.13 -26.97
CA TYR A 10 8.44 9.41 -25.70
C TYR A 10 8.97 10.27 -24.55
N ILE A 11 10.04 11.04 -24.78
CA ILE A 11 10.61 11.94 -23.76
C ILE A 11 9.60 13.03 -23.38
N GLU A 12 8.96 13.65 -24.37
CA GLU A 12 7.97 14.71 -24.11
C GLU A 12 6.73 14.17 -23.38
N LEU A 13 6.23 12.98 -23.76
CA LEU A 13 5.14 12.33 -23.05
C LEU A 13 5.52 12.00 -21.60
N ASN A 14 6.75 11.55 -21.34
CA ASN A 14 7.23 11.31 -19.98
C ASN A 14 7.33 12.59 -19.15
N ARG A 15 7.71 13.71 -19.76
CA ARG A 15 7.75 15.01 -19.08
C ARG A 15 6.35 15.45 -18.68
N ARG A 16 5.39 15.42 -19.62
CA ARG A 16 3.98 15.77 -19.35
C ARG A 16 3.35 14.83 -18.33
N LYS A 17 3.66 13.53 -18.40
CA LYS A 17 3.22 12.56 -17.41
C LYS A 17 3.65 12.95 -16.00
N LYS A 18 4.92 13.33 -15.79
CA LYS A 18 5.42 13.79 -14.48
C LYS A 18 4.75 15.07 -14.00
N GLU A 19 4.48 16.01 -14.91
CA GLU A 19 3.77 17.25 -14.59
C GLU A 19 2.33 16.96 -14.13
N ILE A 20 1.62 16.07 -14.83
CA ILE A 20 0.28 15.61 -14.46
C ILE A 20 0.30 14.84 -13.12
N GLU A 21 1.27 13.94 -12.92
CA GLU A 21 1.44 13.21 -11.66
C GLU A 21 1.64 14.16 -10.47
N THR A 22 2.46 15.21 -10.64
CA THR A 22 2.66 16.24 -9.61
C THR A 22 1.36 16.95 -9.26
N GLN A 23 0.59 17.39 -10.25
CA GLN A 23 -0.70 18.07 -10.03
C GLN A 23 -1.72 17.15 -9.34
N LEU A 24 -1.76 15.87 -9.74
CA LEU A 24 -2.62 14.87 -9.10
C LEU A 24 -2.21 14.64 -7.64
N ASP A 25 -0.92 14.63 -7.33
CA ASP A 25 -0.44 14.45 -5.97
C ASP A 25 -0.73 15.66 -5.07
N GLU A 26 -0.67 16.88 -5.61
CA GLU A 26 -1.13 18.08 -4.91
C GLU A 26 -2.62 18.00 -4.56
N LEU A 27 -3.47 17.59 -5.51
CA LEU A 27 -4.90 17.36 -5.25
C LEU A 27 -5.12 16.28 -4.18
N LYS A 28 -4.40 15.16 -4.25
CA LYS A 28 -4.48 14.11 -3.21
C LYS A 28 -4.12 14.63 -1.82
N LYS A 29 -3.13 15.52 -1.71
CA LYS A 29 -2.78 16.15 -0.41
C LYS A 29 -3.95 16.95 0.14
N VAL A 30 -4.58 17.78 -0.69
CA VAL A 30 -5.76 18.57 -0.30
C VAL A 30 -6.91 17.64 0.14
N PHE A 31 -7.19 16.58 -0.61
CA PHE A 31 -8.25 15.63 -0.27
C PHE A 31 -7.98 14.88 1.04
N ASN A 32 -6.75 14.43 1.27
CA ASN A 32 -6.40 13.80 2.54
C ASN A 32 -6.52 14.77 3.72
N GLN A 33 -6.09 16.03 3.55
CA GLN A 33 -6.24 17.06 4.59
C GLN A 33 -7.71 17.34 4.90
N TYR A 34 -8.57 17.41 3.88
CA TYR A 34 -10.01 17.51 4.06
C TYR A 34 -10.56 16.36 4.93
N PHE A 35 -10.19 15.12 4.63
CA PHE A 35 -10.66 13.98 5.42
C PHE A 35 -10.02 13.89 6.82
N ASP A 36 -8.78 14.35 6.99
CA ASP A 36 -8.15 14.44 8.30
C ASP A 36 -8.90 15.40 9.22
N LEU A 37 -9.42 16.51 8.67
CA LEU A 37 -10.21 17.50 9.42
C LEU A 37 -11.66 17.05 9.64
N SER A 38 -12.29 16.42 8.64
CA SER A 38 -13.72 16.09 8.68
C SER A 38 -14.04 14.75 9.33
N VAL A 39 -13.15 13.75 9.16
CA VAL A 39 -13.36 12.38 9.67
C VAL A 39 -12.33 12.03 10.73
N GLY A 40 -11.10 12.51 10.59
CA GLY A 40 -9.97 12.23 11.48
C GLY A 40 -8.82 11.52 10.77
N LYS A 41 -7.63 11.54 11.36
CA LYS A 41 -6.42 10.97 10.75
C LYS A 41 -6.51 9.45 10.58
N ASN A 42 -6.07 8.94 9.43
CA ASN A 42 -6.05 7.50 9.11
C ASN A 42 -7.42 6.80 9.16
N LEU A 43 -8.51 7.54 8.96
CA LEU A 43 -9.85 6.98 8.91
C LEU A 43 -10.40 6.94 7.49
N LYS A 44 -11.14 5.88 7.15
CA LYS A 44 -11.86 5.81 5.88
C LYS A 44 -12.96 6.88 5.84
N GLY A 45 -13.25 7.41 4.66
CA GLY A 45 -14.33 8.38 4.49
C GLY A 45 -14.73 8.52 3.04
N ASP A 46 -15.96 8.97 2.80
CA ASP A 46 -16.43 9.37 1.48
C ASP A 46 -17.32 10.60 1.55
N VAL A 47 -17.31 11.38 0.48
CA VAL A 47 -18.16 12.56 0.31
C VAL A 47 -18.61 12.63 -1.15
N THR A 48 -19.84 13.09 -1.35
CA THR A 48 -20.37 13.38 -2.68
C THR A 48 -20.48 14.88 -2.84
N ILE A 49 -19.90 15.42 -3.91
CA ILE A 49 -19.92 16.83 -4.28
C ILE A 49 -20.40 16.89 -5.72
N SER A 50 -21.62 17.41 -5.93
CA SER A 50 -22.28 17.44 -7.24
C SER A 50 -22.33 16.05 -7.88
N ASP A 51 -21.79 15.91 -9.09
CA ASP A 51 -21.68 14.68 -9.87
C ASP A 51 -20.36 13.93 -9.60
N TYR A 52 -19.69 14.19 -8.48
CA TYR A 52 -18.47 13.49 -8.10
C TYR A 52 -18.56 12.86 -6.71
N LYS A 53 -18.03 11.65 -6.61
CA LYS A 53 -17.80 10.96 -5.35
C LYS A 53 -16.30 10.86 -5.06
N LEU A 54 -15.87 11.46 -3.95
CA LEU A 54 -14.52 11.40 -3.42
C LEU A 54 -14.48 10.38 -2.27
N GLN A 55 -13.53 9.46 -2.30
CA GLN A 55 -13.36 8.42 -1.28
C GLN A 55 -11.91 8.32 -0.82
N ARG A 56 -11.70 8.24 0.50
CA ARG A 56 -10.43 7.86 1.12
C ARG A 56 -10.51 6.44 1.64
N GLN A 57 -9.61 5.60 1.15
CA GLN A 57 -9.40 4.24 1.63
C GLN A 57 -8.16 4.17 2.51
N ILE A 58 -8.23 3.33 3.53
CA ILE A 58 -7.11 3.01 4.41
C ILE A 58 -6.68 1.59 4.10
N ARG A 59 -5.43 1.42 3.68
CA ARG A 59 -4.83 0.12 3.38
C ARG A 59 -3.85 -0.22 4.48
N LYS A 60 -3.99 -1.41 5.05
CA LYS A 60 -3.02 -1.98 5.98
C LYS A 60 -2.22 -3.03 5.22
N THR A 61 -0.91 -2.91 5.28
CA THR A 61 0.01 -3.92 4.78
C THR A 61 0.82 -4.42 5.96
N GLU A 62 0.71 -5.70 6.24
CA GLU A 62 1.51 -6.39 7.25
C GLU A 62 2.65 -7.11 6.53
N LYS A 63 3.87 -6.87 6.98
CA LYS A 63 5.07 -7.55 6.51
C LYS A 63 5.85 -8.05 7.71
N PHE A 64 6.48 -9.21 7.56
CA PHE A 64 7.40 -9.71 8.55
C PHE A 64 8.74 -8.95 8.46
N GLU A 65 9.23 -8.44 9.58
CA GLU A 65 10.55 -7.83 9.67
C GLU A 65 11.60 -8.93 9.51
N GLN A 66 12.54 -8.74 8.60
CA GLN A 66 13.42 -9.80 8.16
C GLN A 66 14.35 -10.31 9.26
N GLU A 67 15.05 -9.42 9.97
CA GLU A 67 16.08 -9.81 10.93
C GLU A 67 15.48 -10.44 12.19
N ILE A 68 14.47 -9.81 12.76
CA ILE A 68 13.74 -10.24 13.95
C ILE A 68 13.01 -11.56 13.66
N THR A 69 12.31 -11.66 12.52
CA THR A 69 11.57 -12.89 12.19
C THR A 69 12.51 -14.05 11.92
N VAL A 70 13.64 -13.84 11.22
CA VAL A 70 14.64 -14.91 11.01
C VAL A 70 15.17 -15.40 12.34
N LYS A 71 15.62 -14.49 13.22
CA LYS A 71 16.15 -14.86 14.54
C LYS A 71 15.13 -15.62 15.39
N ARG A 72 13.86 -15.18 15.37
CA ARG A 72 12.77 -15.85 16.10
C ARG A 72 12.49 -17.26 15.55
N LEU A 73 12.51 -17.41 14.23
CA LEU A 73 12.35 -18.72 13.58
C LEU A 73 13.53 -19.65 13.85
N GLU A 74 14.75 -19.12 13.94
CA GLU A 74 15.95 -19.86 14.35
C GLU A 74 15.84 -20.34 15.81
N GLU A 75 15.39 -19.48 16.73
CA GLU A 75 15.14 -19.82 18.15
C GLU A 75 14.08 -20.92 18.30
N LEU A 76 13.10 -20.97 17.40
CA LEU A 76 12.05 -22.00 17.36
C LEU A 76 12.46 -23.25 16.55
N ASN A 77 13.70 -23.31 16.05
CA ASN A 77 14.23 -24.39 15.21
C ASN A 77 13.40 -24.65 13.92
N MET A 78 12.77 -23.61 13.38
CA MET A 78 11.89 -23.65 12.21
C MET A 78 12.60 -23.21 10.93
N MET A 79 13.76 -23.83 10.65
CA MET A 79 14.65 -23.43 9.54
C MET A 79 13.99 -23.57 8.15
N ASP A 80 13.01 -24.46 8.00
CA ASP A 80 12.29 -24.71 6.75
C ASP A 80 11.41 -23.52 6.29
N LEU A 81 11.15 -22.58 7.21
CA LEU A 81 10.38 -21.35 6.97
C LEU A 81 11.25 -20.17 6.51
N ILE A 82 12.57 -20.36 6.41
CA ILE A 82 13.55 -19.33 6.03
C ILE A 82 14.10 -19.64 4.62
N GLN A 83 13.88 -18.74 3.64
CA GLN A 83 14.47 -18.89 2.30
C GLN A 83 15.10 -17.55 1.84
N LYS A 84 16.34 -17.29 2.27
CA LYS A 84 17.09 -16.00 2.12
C LYS A 84 16.45 -14.78 2.81
N LYS A 85 15.14 -14.81 3.06
CA LYS A 85 14.31 -13.90 3.86
C LYS A 85 13.09 -14.70 4.39
N PRO A 86 12.32 -14.19 5.36
CA PRO A 86 11.10 -14.85 5.83
C PRO A 86 10.14 -15.15 4.67
N ASP A 87 9.73 -16.42 4.54
CA ASP A 87 8.74 -16.82 3.55
C ASP A 87 7.33 -16.60 4.13
N GLU A 88 6.73 -15.46 3.80
CA GLU A 88 5.41 -15.07 4.33
C GLU A 88 4.32 -16.09 4.02
N ILE A 89 4.42 -16.83 2.90
CA ILE A 89 3.43 -17.83 2.49
C ILE A 89 3.53 -19.06 3.41
N LYS A 90 4.76 -19.53 3.66
CA LYS A 90 5.00 -20.65 4.56
C LYS A 90 4.68 -20.32 6.01
N ILE A 91 5.05 -19.12 6.47
CA ILE A 91 4.76 -18.66 7.83
C ILE A 91 3.25 -18.59 8.07
N LYS A 92 2.48 -18.01 7.12
CA LYS A 92 1.01 -18.00 7.21
C LYS A 92 0.42 -19.40 7.17
N SER A 93 0.99 -20.31 6.38
CA SER A 93 0.55 -21.70 6.34
C SER A 93 0.84 -22.42 7.65
N ALA A 94 2.02 -22.21 8.25
CA ALA A 94 2.41 -22.79 9.53
C ALA A 94 1.54 -22.28 10.69
N LEU A 95 1.18 -20.99 10.69
CA LEU A 95 0.19 -20.41 11.62
C LEU A 95 -1.18 -21.09 11.46
N ASN A 96 -1.69 -21.21 10.22
CA ASN A 96 -2.98 -21.85 9.95
C ASN A 96 -3.00 -23.33 10.32
N LEU A 97 -1.86 -24.01 10.22
CA LEU A 97 -1.69 -25.42 10.61
C LEU A 97 -1.40 -25.60 12.11
N GLY A 98 -1.29 -24.51 12.88
CA GLY A 98 -0.99 -24.55 14.32
C GLY A 98 0.43 -25.03 14.66
N LEU A 99 1.35 -25.01 13.68
CA LEU A 99 2.75 -25.39 13.87
C LEU A 99 3.55 -24.32 14.62
N ILE A 100 3.09 -23.08 14.56
CA ILE A 100 3.59 -21.91 15.30
C ILE A 100 2.38 -21.10 15.75
N ASN A 101 2.44 -20.46 16.93
CA ASN A 101 1.35 -19.61 17.42
C ASN A 101 1.60 -18.15 17.04
N GLU A 102 0.52 -17.36 16.95
CA GLU A 102 0.63 -15.92 16.71
C GLU A 102 1.48 -15.21 17.78
N LYS A 103 1.44 -15.69 19.03
CA LYS A 103 2.25 -15.18 20.14
C LYS A 103 3.75 -15.40 19.95
N ASP A 104 4.12 -16.46 19.24
CA ASP A 104 5.52 -16.79 19.00
C ASP A 104 6.16 -15.80 18.01
N LEU A 105 5.35 -15.16 17.17
CA LEU A 105 5.73 -14.15 16.19
C LEU A 105 5.37 -12.72 16.63
N ASP A 106 5.05 -12.51 17.90
CA ASP A 106 4.75 -11.18 18.41
C ASP A 106 5.99 -10.26 18.30
N GLY A 107 5.78 -9.03 17.82
CA GLY A 107 6.87 -8.10 17.49
C GLY A 107 7.61 -8.36 16.17
N CYS A 108 7.30 -9.46 15.45
CA CYS A 108 7.91 -9.76 14.14
C CYS A 108 7.16 -9.10 12.97
N VAL A 109 5.92 -8.63 13.19
CA VAL A 109 5.07 -8.04 12.15
C VAL A 109 5.13 -6.52 12.19
N ILE A 110 5.57 -5.92 11.09
CA ILE A 110 5.45 -4.48 10.84
C ILE A 110 4.14 -4.24 10.10
N SER A 111 3.24 -3.45 10.72
CA SER A 111 2.01 -2.98 10.09
C SER A 111 2.22 -1.56 9.55
N ASN A 112 2.15 -1.41 8.24
CA ASN A 112 2.15 -0.11 7.58
C ASN A 112 0.74 0.28 7.16
N THR A 113 0.31 1.45 7.59
CA THR A 113 -0.97 2.03 7.16
C THR A 113 -0.71 3.06 6.07
N SER A 114 -1.40 2.93 4.94
CA SER A 114 -1.33 3.87 3.82
C SER A 114 -2.72 4.37 3.44
N GLN A 115 -2.76 5.61 2.93
CA GLN A 115 -3.99 6.27 2.51
C GLN A 115 -4.05 6.31 0.99
N ALA A 116 -5.22 6.02 0.41
CA ALA A 116 -5.46 6.09 -1.02
C ALA A 116 -6.71 6.92 -1.30
N ILE A 117 -6.63 7.84 -2.25
CA ILE A 117 -7.75 8.67 -2.69
C ILE A 117 -8.28 8.18 -4.03
N TYR A 118 -9.61 8.10 -4.12
CA TYR A 118 -10.36 7.75 -5.32
C TYR A 118 -11.41 8.81 -5.60
N VAL A 119 -11.48 9.24 -6.86
CA VAL A 119 -12.53 10.13 -7.35
C VAL A 119 -13.26 9.42 -8.48
N LYS A 120 -14.59 9.42 -8.44
CA LYS A 120 -15.43 8.88 -9.50
C LYS A 120 -16.51 9.88 -9.85
N GLN A 121 -16.78 10.06 -11.14
CA GLN A 121 -17.99 10.75 -11.56
C GLN A 121 -19.19 9.84 -11.34
N ILE A 122 -20.27 10.39 -10.80
CA ILE A 122 -21.56 9.74 -10.62
C ILE A 122 -22.56 10.38 -11.58
N GLN A 123 -23.38 9.57 -12.24
CA GLN A 123 -24.50 10.12 -13.00
C GLN A 123 -25.54 10.62 -11.99
N ALA A 124 -25.85 11.92 -12.03
CA ALA A 124 -27.03 12.44 -11.35
C ALA A 124 -28.26 11.72 -11.92
N LYS A 125 -29.05 11.11 -11.03
CA LYS A 125 -30.35 10.53 -11.40
C LYS A 125 -31.33 11.62 -11.77
#